data_AF-A0A2A7WMK7-F1
#
_entry.id   AF-A0A2A7WMK7-F1
#
_cell.length_a   1.000
_cell.length_b   1.000
_cell.length_c   1.000
_cell.angle_alpha   90.00
_cell.angle_beta   90.00
_cell.angle_gamma   90.00
#
_symmetry.space_group_name_H-M   'P 1'
#
loop_
_entity.id
_entity.type
_entity.pdbx_description
1 polymer ?
#
loop_
_entity_poly.entity_id
_entity_poly.type
_entity_poly.pdbx_seq_one_letter_code
_entity_poly.pdbx_strand_id
1 'polypeptide(L)'
;MIICTSTEIVANCLSRSEGFAVREFFNTIKGEEKGKICIKTLSATNSITVAALRKLEIVGILKTRSLGTKGTRYEILNMAALQDVVRNLKL
;
A
#
# COMPACT_ATOMS: atom_id res chain seq x y z
N MET A 1 -16.38 16.99 0.49
CA MET A 1 -15.24 16.09 0.18
C MET A 1 -14.77 15.43 1.47
N ILE A 2 -15.58 14.48 1.96
CA ILE A 2 -15.20 13.51 2.99
C ILE A 2 -16.00 12.28 2.56
N ILE A 3 -15.33 11.27 2.01
CA ILE A 3 -15.96 9.96 1.92
C ILE A 3 -15.28 9.15 3.01
N CYS A 4 -16.06 8.79 4.02
CA CYS A 4 -15.71 7.81 5.03
C CYS A 4 -15.38 6.49 4.32
N THR A 5 -14.14 6.30 3.86
CA THR A 5 -13.71 5.00 3.37
C THR A 5 -13.44 4.12 4.58
N SER A 6 -14.43 3.33 4.96
CA SER A 6 -14.24 2.23 5.89
C SER A 6 -13.08 1.37 5.39
N THR A 7 -12.03 1.26 6.18
CA THR A 7 -10.83 0.45 5.87
C THR A 7 -11.21 -1.02 5.57
N GLU A 8 -12.35 -1.46 6.10
CA GLU A 8 -13.01 -2.74 5.80
C GLU A 8 -13.41 -2.90 4.32
N ILE A 9 -13.94 -1.85 3.68
CA ILE A 9 -14.34 -1.89 2.26
C ILE A 9 -13.08 -2.03 1.40
N VAL A 10 -12.03 -1.29 1.75
CA VAL A 10 -10.73 -1.37 1.05
C VAL A 10 -10.13 -2.76 1.17
N ALA A 11 -10.18 -3.36 2.36
CA ALA A 11 -9.71 -4.72 2.60
C ALA A 11 -10.52 -5.76 1.79
N ASN A 12 -11.84 -5.60 1.68
CA ASN A 12 -12.70 -6.47 0.87
C ASN A 12 -12.51 -6.30 -0.63
N CYS A 13 -12.08 -5.12 -1.11
CA CYS A 13 -11.78 -4.87 -2.52
C CYS A 13 -10.44 -5.48 -2.98
N LEU A 14 -9.61 -5.98 -2.06
CA LEU A 14 -8.34 -6.63 -2.36
C LEU A 14 -8.54 -8.14 -2.51
N SER A 15 -8.06 -8.71 -3.61
CA SER A 15 -7.95 -10.16 -3.78
C SER A 15 -6.91 -10.75 -2.83
N ARG A 16 -6.97 -12.05 -2.51
CA ARG A 16 -6.00 -12.73 -1.62
C ARG A 16 -4.53 -12.44 -1.97
N SER A 17 -4.17 -12.53 -3.25
CA SER A 17 -2.81 -12.25 -3.74
C SER A 17 -2.42 -10.78 -3.59
N GLU A 18 -3.38 -9.86 -3.76
CA GLU A 18 -3.17 -8.43 -3.55
C GLU A 18 -2.97 -8.12 -2.07
N GLY A 19 -3.76 -8.73 -1.19
CA GLY A 19 -3.61 -8.61 0.26
C GLY A 19 -2.23 -9.09 0.75
N PHE A 20 -1.74 -10.21 0.20
CA PHE A 20 -0.38 -10.69 0.49
C PHE A 20 0.69 -9.67 0.07
N ALA A 21 0.56 -9.10 -1.14
CA ALA A 21 1.48 -8.08 -1.63
C ALA A 21 1.46 -6.80 -0.77
N VAL A 22 0.29 -6.36 -0.32
CA VAL A 22 0.14 -5.21 0.59
C VAL A 22 0.79 -5.49 1.95
N ARG A 23 0.68 -6.72 2.46
CA ARG A 23 1.31 -7.10 3.73
C ARG A 23 2.83 -7.14 3.63
N GLU A 24 3.39 -7.66 2.54
CA GLU A 24 4.82 -7.61 2.28
C GLU A 24 5.33 -6.17 2.16
N PHE A 25 4.60 -5.32 1.42
CA PHE A 25 4.89 -3.89 1.31
C PHE A 25 4.90 -3.21 2.69
N PHE A 26 3.88 -3.46 3.51
CA PHE A 26 3.78 -2.91 4.86
C PHE A 26 4.94 -3.36 5.76
N ASN A 27 5.31 -4.65 5.72
CA ASN A 27 6.45 -5.15 6.48
C ASN A 27 7.79 -4.52 6.04
N THR A 28 7.94 -4.28 4.74
CA THR A 28 9.14 -3.65 4.18
C THR A 28 9.31 -2.23 4.69
N ILE A 29 8.22 -1.47 4.81
CA ILE A 29 8.24 -0.08 5.28
C ILE A 29 8.32 0.00 6.81
N LYS A 30 7.66 -0.91 7.53
CA LYS A 30 7.71 -0.95 8.99
C LYS A 30 9.14 -1.16 9.53
N GLY A 31 10.00 -1.82 8.76
CA GLY A 31 11.42 -2.01 9.09
C GLY A 31 12.34 -0.82 8.78
N GLU A 32 11.93 0.10 7.90
CA GLU A 32 12.66 1.33 7.59
C GLU A 32 12.08 2.48 8.43
N GLU A 33 12.73 2.76 9.55
CA GLU A 33 12.29 3.70 10.60
C GLU A 33 11.62 4.99 10.08
N LYS A 34 10.35 5.19 10.47
CA LYS A 34 9.61 6.47 10.41
C LYS A 34 9.66 7.26 9.09
N GLY A 35 9.84 6.59 7.95
CA GLY A 35 9.73 7.25 6.66
C GLY A 35 8.30 7.31 6.19
N LYS A 36 7.67 8.50 6.21
CA LYS A 36 6.49 8.77 5.35
C LYS A 36 6.80 8.51 3.87
N ILE A 37 8.06 8.36 3.51
CA ILE A 37 8.55 8.34 2.14
C ILE A 37 9.64 7.25 2.04
N CYS A 38 9.43 6.25 1.20
CA CYS A 38 10.42 5.23 0.86
C CYS A 38 10.65 5.21 -0.66
N ILE A 39 11.88 4.99 -1.10
CA ILE A 39 12.21 4.77 -2.52
C ILE A 39 12.72 3.33 -2.62
N LYS A 40 11.92 2.46 -3.23
CA LYS A 40 12.26 1.03 -3.29
C LYS A 40 11.67 0.34 -4.51
N THR A 41 12.40 -0.65 -5.00
CA THR A 41 11.90 -1.62 -5.97
C THR A 41 11.36 -2.81 -5.19
N LEU A 42 10.06 -3.11 -5.33
CA LEU A 42 9.44 -4.25 -4.67
C LEU A 42 9.86 -5.54 -5.39
N SER A 43 10.37 -6.53 -4.66
CA SER A 43 10.82 -7.80 -5.24
C SER A 43 9.70 -8.57 -5.96
N ALA A 44 8.44 -8.37 -5.57
CA ALA A 44 7.29 -8.84 -6.31
C ALA A 44 6.74 -7.73 -7.24
N THR A 45 7.44 -7.43 -8.34
CA THR A 45 6.96 -6.55 -9.42
C THR A 45 5.96 -7.23 -10.36
N ASN A 46 5.16 -8.17 -9.87
CA ASN A 46 4.04 -8.68 -10.66
C ASN A 46 2.94 -7.63 -10.69
N SER A 47 2.18 -7.57 -11.79
CA SER A 47 1.08 -6.61 -12.03
C SER A 47 0.10 -6.50 -10.85
N ILE A 48 0.00 -7.57 -10.06
CA ILE A 48 -0.79 -7.71 -8.82
C ILE A 48 -0.40 -6.67 -7.76
N THR A 49 0.89 -6.46 -7.50
CA THR A 49 1.36 -5.52 -6.47
C THR A 49 1.06 -4.08 -6.88
N VAL A 50 1.28 -3.76 -8.15
CA VAL A 50 0.98 -2.44 -8.71
C VAL A 50 -0.53 -2.17 -8.66
N ALA A 51 -1.36 -3.16 -8.98
CA ALA A 51 -2.81 -3.06 -8.88
C ALA A 51 -3.27 -2.82 -7.43
N ALA A 52 -2.72 -3.56 -6.47
CA ALA A 52 -3.03 -3.42 -5.06
C ALA A 52 -2.66 -2.03 -4.52
N LEU A 53 -1.44 -1.55 -4.81
CA LEU A 53 -0.97 -0.23 -4.38
C LEU A 53 -1.77 0.89 -5.04
N ARG A 54 -2.20 0.72 -6.30
CA ARG A 54 -3.06 1.68 -6.99
C ARG A 54 -4.44 1.81 -6.33
N LYS A 55 -5.02 0.71 -5.81
CA LYS A 55 -6.26 0.77 -5.01
C LYS A 55 -6.07 1.59 -3.73
N LEU A 56 -4.95 1.41 -3.04
CA LEU A 56 -4.62 2.20 -1.84
C LEU A 56 -4.36 3.68 -2.16
N GLU A 57 -3.82 3.97 -3.34
CA GLU A 57 -3.62 5.34 -3.82
C GLU A 57 -4.93 6.06 -4.13
N ILE A 58 -5.90 5.37 -4.73
CA ILE A 58 -7.23 5.92 -5.02
C ILE A 58 -7.94 6.36 -3.73
N VAL A 59 -7.76 5.60 -2.64
CA VAL A 59 -8.35 5.91 -1.32
C VAL A 59 -7.52 6.94 -0.53
N GLY A 60 -6.36 7.35 -1.05
CA GLY A 60 -5.50 8.35 -0.41
C GLY A 60 -4.74 7.83 0.81
N ILE A 61 -4.51 6.52 0.91
CA ILE A 61 -3.69 5.92 1.98
C ILE A 61 -2.20 6.16 1.67
N LEU A 62 -1.83 6.05 0.40
CA LEU A 62 -0.47 6.26 -0.10
C LEU A 62 -0.49 7.04 -1.42
N LYS A 63 0.69 7.49 -1.85
CA LYS A 63 0.95 8.05 -3.17
C LYS A 63 2.13 7.34 -3.81
N THR A 64 2.02 7.08 -5.10
CA THR A 64 3.08 6.45 -5.89
C THR A 64 3.65 7.45 -6.90
N ARG A 65 4.98 7.57 -6.93
CA ARG A 65 5.69 8.42 -7.89
C ARG A 65 6.81 7.59 -8.50
N SER A 66 6.69 7.26 -9.78
CA SER A 66 7.77 6.60 -10.52
C SER A 66 8.97 7.53 -10.63
N LEU A 67 10.15 7.05 -10.25
CA LEU A 67 11.44 7.75 -10.41
C LEU A 67 12.30 7.11 -11.52
N GLY A 68 11.67 6.31 -12.40
CA GLY A 68 12.35 5.61 -13.48
C GLY A 68 13.35 4.58 -12.96
N THR A 69 14.61 4.67 -13.36
CA THR A 69 15.68 3.72 -13.01
C THR A 69 16.04 3.70 -11.52
N LYS A 70 15.66 4.73 -10.77
CA LYS A 70 15.84 4.81 -9.31
C LYS A 70 14.78 4.05 -8.52
N GLY A 71 13.75 3.52 -9.20
CA GLY A 71 12.65 2.78 -8.60
C GLY A 71 11.39 3.62 -8.43
N THR A 72 10.52 3.22 -7.51
CA THR A 72 9.27 3.93 -7.21
C THR A 72 9.35 4.56 -5.83
N ARG A 73 8.99 5.83 -5.75
CA ARG A 73 8.81 6.55 -4.48
C ARG A 73 7.40 6.32 -3.99
N TYR A 74 7.29 5.76 -2.81
CA TYR A 74 6.04 5.57 -2.09
C TYR A 74 5.98 6.60 -0.97
N GLU A 75 4.92 7.39 -0.93
CA GLU A 75 4.65 8.34 0.15
C GLU A 75 3.39 7.89 0.89
N ILE A 76 3.53 7.52 2.16
CA ILE A 76 2.40 7.11 3.02
C ILE A 76 1.78 8.35 3.64
N LEU A 77 0.53 8.60 3.27
CA LEU A 77 -0.25 9.71 3.80
C LEU A 77 -0.86 9.36 5.16
N ASN A 78 -1.31 8.11 5.32
CA ASN A 78 -1.93 7.64 6.56
C ASN A 78 -1.49 6.22 6.92
N MET A 79 -0.53 6.12 7.86
CA MET A 79 -0.03 4.84 8.37
C MET A 79 -1.09 4.06 9.17
N ALA A 80 -1.96 4.75 9.91
CA ALA A 80 -3.01 4.10 10.69
C ALA A 80 -4.02 3.40 9.77
N ALA A 81 -4.46 4.09 8.70
CA ALA A 81 -5.36 3.51 7.72
C ALA A 81 -4.74 2.29 6.99
N LEU A 82 -3.44 2.36 6.65
CA LEU A 82 -2.73 1.23 6.05
C LEU A 82 -2.68 0.03 7.01
N GLN A 83 -2.41 0.29 8.29
CA GLN A 83 -2.39 -0.75 9.32
C GLN A 83 -3.77 -1.38 9.53
N ASP A 84 -4.84 -0.58 9.53
CA ASP A 84 -6.22 -1.09 9.64
C ASP A 84 -6.60 -1.92 8.42
N VAL A 85 -6.20 -1.52 7.20
CA VAL A 85 -6.40 -2.35 6.00
C VAL A 85 -5.71 -3.69 6.16
N VAL A 86 -4.43 -3.70 6.56
CA VAL A 86 -3.66 -4.94 6.76
C VAL A 86 -4.28 -5.82 7.85
N ARG A 87 -4.83 -5.22 8.92
CA ARG A 87 -5.52 -5.93 10.00
C ARG A 87 -6.82 -6.58 9.53
N ASN A 88 -7.54 -5.92 8.62
CA ASN A 88 -8.83 -6.38 8.08
C ASN A 88 -8.67 -7.33 6.87
N LEU A 89 -7.46 -7.61 6.40
CA LEU A 89 -7.23 -8.59 5.35
C LEU A 89 -7.59 -10.00 5.85
N LYS A 90 -8.61 -10.60 5.24
CA LYS A 90 -8.94 -12.02 5.40
C LYS A 90 -7.99 -12.84 4.52
N LEU A 91 -6.77 -13.10 5.01
CA LEU A 91 -5.80 -13.97 4.35
C LEU A 91 -6.25 -15.44 4.47
#